data_AF-A0A1X3A1X6-F1
#
_entry.id   AF-A0A1X3A1X6-F1
#
_cell.length_a   1.000
_cell.length_b   1.000
_cell.length_c   1.000
_cell.angle_alpha   90.00
_cell.angle_beta   90.00
_cell.angle_gamma   90.00
#
_symmetry.space_group_name_H-M   'P 1'
#
loop_
_entity.id
_entity.type
_entity.pdbx_description
1 polymer ?
#
loop_
_entity_poly.entity_id
_entity_poly.type
_entity_poly.pdbx_seq_one_letter_code
_entity_poly.pdbx_strand_id
1 'polypeptide(L)'
;MDAGKKVLLDLFTGSLRFTVPVYQRRYSWGEAQCRQLWTDIVTAGRRPDRMHFTGSVVWMQDGGIRPDGRSLCLLIDGRQRLASVPAAHRVGRARETASGRPVLLR
;
A
#
# COMPACT_ATOMS: atom_id res chain seq x y z
N MET A 1 1.96 -21.65 6.28
CA MET A 1 1.67 -20.21 6.19
C MET A 1 3.02 -19.52 6.19
N ASP A 2 3.35 -18.74 5.15
CA ASP A 2 4.63 -18.03 5.05
C ASP A 2 4.42 -16.56 5.42
N ALA A 3 5.36 -15.98 6.17
CA ALA A 3 5.29 -14.62 6.66
C ALA A 3 6.66 -13.96 6.55
N GLY A 4 6.70 -12.78 5.93
CA GLY A 4 7.95 -12.05 5.72
C GLY A 4 7.71 -10.56 5.52
N LYS A 5 8.80 -9.79 5.66
CA LYS A 5 8.79 -8.37 5.35
C LYS A 5 8.83 -8.15 3.84
N LYS A 6 8.10 -7.14 3.36
CA LYS A 6 8.17 -6.62 1.99
C LYS A 6 8.19 -5.11 2.03
N VAL A 7 8.90 -4.48 1.09
CA VAL A 7 8.80 -3.02 0.91
C VAL A 7 7.44 -2.74 0.27
N LEU A 8 6.74 -1.72 0.76
CA LEU A 8 5.40 -1.38 0.28
C LEU A 8 5.39 -1.18 -1.25
N LEU A 9 6.42 -0.57 -1.81
CA LEU A 9 6.56 -0.32 -3.24
C LEU A 9 6.57 -1.63 -4.05
N ASP A 10 7.22 -2.69 -3.56
CA ASP A 10 7.30 -3.99 -4.24
C ASP A 10 5.92 -4.62 -4.46
N LEU A 11 4.95 -4.29 -3.60
CA LEU A 11 3.57 -4.75 -3.73
C LEU A 11 2.83 -4.08 -4.90
N PHE A 12 3.32 -2.93 -5.38
CA PHE A 12 2.71 -2.17 -6.48
C PHE A 12 3.49 -2.27 -7.79
N THR A 13 4.83 -2.36 -7.72
CA THR A 13 5.72 -2.39 -8.90
C THR A 13 6.17 -3.79 -9.28
N GLY A 14 6.04 -4.76 -8.37
CA GLY A 14 6.45 -6.14 -8.61
C GLY A 14 5.56 -6.92 -9.58
N SER A 15 5.84 -8.22 -9.70
CA SER A 15 5.07 -9.16 -10.52
C SER A 15 3.74 -9.60 -9.89
N LEU A 16 3.43 -9.14 -8.68
CA LEU A 16 2.20 -9.50 -7.97
C LEU A 16 1.00 -8.71 -8.53
N ARG A 17 -0.10 -9.41 -8.78
CA ARG A 17 -1.37 -8.82 -9.19
C ARG A 17 -2.46 -9.24 -8.22
N PHE A 18 -3.01 -8.27 -7.48
CA PHE A 18 -3.99 -8.52 -6.46
C PHE A 18 -5.42 -8.49 -7.01
N THR A 19 -6.18 -9.53 -6.72
CA THR A 19 -7.63 -9.61 -6.92
C THR A 19 -8.32 -9.48 -5.58
N VAL A 20 -9.33 -8.61 -5.49
CA VAL A 20 -10.20 -8.50 -4.32
C VAL A 20 -11.39 -9.44 -4.51
N PRO A 21 -11.59 -10.43 -3.62
CA PRO A 21 -12.77 -11.30 -3.70
C PRO A 21 -14.09 -10.54 -3.48
N VAL A 22 -15.16 -10.97 -4.15
CA VAL A 22 -16.48 -10.32 -4.12
C VAL A 22 -17.17 -10.34 -2.74
N TYR A 23 -16.84 -11.32 -1.89
CA TYR A 23 -17.39 -11.47 -0.54
C TYR A 23 -16.74 -10.53 0.49
N GLN A 24 -15.79 -9.69 0.07
CA GLN A 24 -15.12 -8.74 0.94
C GLN A 24 -15.97 -7.49 1.20
N ARG A 25 -15.85 -6.92 2.41
CA ARG A 25 -16.57 -5.69 2.78
C ARG A 25 -16.25 -4.53 1.82
N ARG A 26 -17.22 -3.62 1.65
CA ARG A 26 -17.01 -2.37 0.90
C ARG A 26 -15.86 -1.56 1.51
N TYR A 27 -15.18 -0.80 0.65
CA TYR A 27 -14.18 0.16 1.08
C TYR A 27 -14.82 1.22 1.98
N SER A 28 -14.20 1.51 3.13
CA SER A 28 -14.77 2.38 4.16
C SER A 28 -13.77 3.38 4.75
N TRP A 29 -12.53 3.40 4.27
CA TRP A 29 -11.54 4.40 4.68
C TRP A 29 -11.91 5.78 4.10
N GLY A 30 -12.06 6.74 5.00
CA GLY A 30 -12.19 8.15 4.65
C GLY A 30 -10.84 8.86 4.67
N GLU A 31 -10.90 10.19 4.64
CA GLU A 31 -9.70 11.02 4.57
C GLU A 31 -8.81 10.87 5.80
N ALA A 32 -9.38 10.70 7.00
CA ALA A 32 -8.60 10.55 8.23
C ALA A 32 -7.65 9.34 8.17
N GLN A 33 -8.12 8.19 7.70
CA GLN A 33 -7.27 7.01 7.52
C GLN A 33 -6.24 7.20 6.40
N CYS A 34 -6.62 7.87 5.31
CA CYS A 34 -5.68 8.22 4.23
C CYS A 34 -4.56 9.14 4.71
N ARG A 35 -4.88 10.12 5.58
CA ARG A 35 -3.88 11.01 6.21
C ARG A 35 -2.92 10.22 7.09
N GLN A 36 -3.43 9.31 7.91
CA GLN A 36 -2.57 8.46 8.75
C GLN A 36 -1.62 7.61 7.88
N LEU A 37 -2.15 6.93 6.86
CA LEU A 37 -1.32 6.14 5.94
C LEU A 37 -0.24 6.99 5.26
N TRP A 38 -0.59 8.22 4.84
CA TRP A 38 0.39 9.14 4.27
C TRP A 38 1.48 9.54 5.27
N THR A 39 1.09 9.83 6.52
CA THR A 39 2.04 10.13 7.60
C THR A 39 3.00 8.96 7.84
N ASP A 40 2.51 7.72 7.83
CA ASP A 40 3.35 6.52 7.98
C ASP A 40 4.35 6.39 6.82
N ILE A 41 3.91 6.61 5.57
CA ILE A 41 4.76 6.57 4.38
C ILE A 41 5.85 7.65 4.42
N VAL A 42 5.48 8.91 4.74
CA VAL A 42 6.44 10.01 4.85
C VAL A 42 7.43 9.77 6.00
N THR A 43 6.97 9.22 7.11
CA THR A 43 7.83 8.90 8.26
C THR A 43 8.85 7.83 7.89
N ALA A 44 8.43 6.80 7.14
CA ALA A 44 9.31 5.78 6.60
C ALA A 44 10.38 6.38 5.66
N GLY A 45 9.97 7.25 4.73
CA GLY A 45 10.89 7.89 3.78
C GLY A 45 11.90 8.85 4.41
N ARG A 46 11.59 9.45 5.57
CA ARG A 46 12.50 10.37 6.29
C ARG A 46 13.58 9.67 7.11
N ARG A 47 13.46 8.37 7.35
CA ARG A 47 14.41 7.57 8.16
C ARG A 47 14.83 6.32 7.39
N PRO A 48 15.63 6.45 6.32
CA PRO A 48 16.01 5.33 5.46
C PRO A 48 16.82 4.26 6.20
N ASP A 49 17.45 4.63 7.32
CA ASP A 49 18.17 3.73 8.24
C ASP A 49 17.24 2.86 9.09
N ARG A 50 15.93 3.14 9.13
CA ARG A 50 14.96 2.42 9.96
C ARG A 50 13.79 1.88 9.16
N MET A 51 13.51 0.60 9.35
CA MET A 51 12.24 0.02 8.90
C MET A 51 11.08 0.62 9.69
N HIS A 52 10.09 1.15 8.96
CA HIS A 52 8.81 1.58 9.54
C HIS A 52 7.73 0.56 9.20
N PHE A 53 7.02 0.09 10.23
CA PHE A 53 5.92 -0.86 10.03
C PHE A 53 4.65 -0.12 9.63
N THR A 54 4.28 -0.22 8.35
CA THR A 54 3.07 0.41 7.79
C THR A 54 1.84 -0.49 7.87
N GLY A 55 1.94 -1.69 8.45
CA GLY A 55 0.86 -2.65 8.61
C GLY A 55 1.08 -3.98 7.88
N SER A 56 0.13 -4.91 8.05
CA SER A 56 0.17 -6.24 7.45
C SER A 56 -0.77 -6.34 6.24
N VAL A 57 -0.42 -7.24 5.32
CA VAL A 57 -1.24 -7.65 4.19
C VAL A 57 -1.22 -9.18 4.16
N VAL A 58 -2.39 -9.80 3.97
CA VAL A 58 -2.52 -11.25 3.83
C VAL A 58 -3.07 -11.55 2.46
N TRP A 59 -2.39 -12.39 1.70
CA TRP A 59 -2.85 -12.84 0.39
C TRP A 59 -2.54 -14.33 0.19
N MET A 60 -3.21 -14.92 -0.79
CA MET A 60 -2.96 -16.28 -1.26
C MET A 60 -2.63 -16.21 -2.74
N GLN A 61 -1.65 -16.98 -3.20
CA GLN A 61 -1.43 -17.11 -4.63
C GLN A 61 -2.61 -17.88 -5.26
N ASP A 62 -3.25 -17.27 -6.25
CA ASP A 62 -4.40 -17.84 -6.95
C ASP A 62 -3.92 -18.39 -8.30
N GLY A 63 -3.56 -19.67 -8.31
CA GLY A 63 -2.95 -20.35 -9.47
C GLY A 63 -1.43 -20.15 -9.58
N GLY A 64 -0.91 -20.33 -10.81
CA GLY A 64 0.52 -20.24 -11.10
C GLY A 64 1.00 -18.85 -11.52
N ILE A 65 2.26 -18.78 -11.95
CA ILE A 65 2.80 -17.60 -12.66
C ILE A 65 2.22 -17.62 -14.08
N ARG A 66 1.62 -16.50 -14.49
CA ARG A 66 1.07 -16.33 -15.84
C ARG A 66 2.21 -16.23 -16.89
N PRO A 67 1.92 -16.47 -18.18
CA PRO A 67 2.92 -16.34 -19.25
C PRO A 67 3.60 -14.97 -19.33
N ASP A 68 2.97 -13.92 -18.82
CA ASP A 68 3.54 -12.57 -18.71
C ASP A 68 4.44 -12.36 -17.47
N GLY A 69 4.78 -13.45 -16.76
CA GLY A 69 5.62 -13.44 -15.57
C GLY A 69 4.92 -12.96 -14.30
N ARG A 70 3.60 -12.76 -14.32
CA ARG A 70 2.85 -12.21 -13.17
C ARG A 70 2.18 -13.28 -12.35
N SER A 71 2.22 -13.13 -11.03
CA SER A 71 1.49 -14.00 -10.09
C SER A 71 0.16 -13.35 -9.72
N LEU A 72 -0.94 -14.06 -9.97
CA LEU A 72 -2.24 -13.63 -9.47
C LEU A 72 -2.33 -13.97 -7.97
N CYS A 73 -2.79 -13.01 -7.18
CA CYS A 73 -2.86 -13.12 -5.73
C CYS A 73 -4.24 -12.68 -5.25
N LEU A 74 -4.94 -13.55 -4.54
CA LEU A 74 -6.18 -13.22 -3.88
C LEU A 74 -5.89 -12.47 -2.58
N LEU A 75 -6.42 -11.25 -2.45
CA LEU A 75 -6.20 -10.40 -1.28
C LEU A 75 -7.19 -10.74 -0.16
N ILE A 76 -6.69 -11.33 0.91
CA ILE A 76 -7.49 -11.82 2.04
C ILE A 76 -7.67 -10.72 3.09
N ASP A 77 -6.60 -10.01 3.44
CA ASP A 77 -6.61 -8.90 4.40
C ASP A 77 -5.61 -7.79 3.99
N GLY A 78 -5.78 -6.57 4.53
CA GLY A 78 -4.99 -5.40 4.18
C GLY A 78 -5.51 -4.65 2.93
N ARG A 79 -6.67 -5.03 2.40
CA ARG A 79 -7.28 -4.43 1.20
C ARG A 79 -7.38 -2.91 1.25
N GLN A 80 -7.97 -2.38 2.32
CA GLN A 80 -8.21 -0.93 2.38
C GLN A 80 -6.89 -0.17 2.42
N ARG A 81 -5.87 -0.70 3.11
CA ARG A 81 -4.53 -0.12 3.15
C ARG A 81 -3.88 -0.06 1.76
N LEU A 82 -3.84 -1.20 1.06
CA LEU A 82 -3.27 -1.27 -0.29
C LEU A 82 -4.03 -0.37 -1.28
N ALA A 83 -5.36 -0.44 -1.27
CA ALA A 83 -6.20 0.36 -2.16
C ALA A 83 -6.10 1.88 -1.87
N SER A 84 -5.74 2.26 -0.65
CA SER A 84 -5.67 3.67 -0.22
C SER A 84 -4.36 4.36 -0.57
N VAL A 85 -3.31 3.66 -0.98
CA VAL A 85 -2.00 4.31 -1.27
C VAL A 85 -2.14 5.45 -2.29
N PRO A 86 -2.85 5.31 -3.42
CA PRO A 86 -3.08 6.43 -4.34
C PRO A 86 -3.90 7.58 -3.74
N ALA A 87 -4.90 7.27 -2.90
CA ALA A 87 -5.73 8.28 -2.22
C ALA A 87 -4.93 9.03 -1.15
N ALA A 88 -4.12 8.32 -0.36
CA ALA A 88 -3.21 8.88 0.63
C ALA A 88 -2.20 9.82 -0.02
N HIS A 89 -1.61 9.46 -1.16
CA HIS A 89 -0.75 10.35 -1.94
C HIS A 89 -1.48 11.64 -2.36
N ARG A 90 -2.72 11.54 -2.86
CA ARG A 90 -3.52 12.72 -3.23
C ARG A 90 -3.78 13.64 -2.05
N VAL A 91 -4.15 13.07 -0.90
CA VAL A 91 -4.37 13.82 0.35
C VAL A 91 -3.09 14.48 0.84
N GLY A 92 -1.95 13.79 0.72
CA GLY A 92 -0.63 14.32 1.02
C GLY A 92 -0.26 15.54 0.18
N ARG A 93 -0.43 15.43 -1.14
CA ARG A 93 -0.16 16.52 -2.11
C ARG A 93 -1.00 17.76 -1.85
N ALA A 94 -2.28 17.58 -1.52
CA ALA A 94 -3.18 18.70 -1.20
C ALA A 94 -2.70 19.49 0.04
N ARG A 95 -2.03 18.83 0.99
CA ARG A 95 -1.42 19.49 2.16
C ARG A 95 -0.14 20.23 1.81
N GLU A 96 0.68 19.70 0.92
CA GLU A 96 1.92 20.37 0.49
C GLU A 96 1.61 21.68 -0.24
N THR A 97 0.58 21.68 -1.10
CA THR A 97 0.12 22.91 -1.77
C THR A 97 -0.45 23.93 -0.78
N ALA A 98 -1.13 23.48 0.28
CA ALA A 98 -1.65 24.37 1.33
C ALA A 98 -0.56 24.87 2.31
N SER A 99 0.52 24.11 2.50
CA SER A 99 1.60 24.40 3.46
C SER A 99 2.83 25.07 2.83
N GLY A 100 2.93 25.14 1.50
CA GLY A 100 4.08 25.72 0.79
C GLY A 100 5.40 24.97 0.97
N ARG A 101 5.39 23.73 1.48
CA ARG A 101 6.60 22.93 1.76
C ARG A 101 6.58 21.61 0.97
N PRO A 102 7.53 21.37 0.04
CA PRO A 102 7.62 20.10 -0.65
C PRO A 102 8.22 19.02 0.27
N VAL A 103 7.60 17.83 0.31
CA VAL A 103 8.25 16.64 0.85
C VAL A 103 9.04 16.00 -0.29
N LEU A 104 10.35 16.22 -0.32
CA LEU A 104 11.23 15.40 -1.15
C LEU A 104 11.28 13.99 -0.54
N LEU A 105 10.53 13.06 -1.13
CA LEU A 105 10.84 11.64 -1.04
C LEU A 105 12.10 11.45 -1.90
N ARG A 106 13.27 11.37 -1.27
CA ARG A 106 14.52 10.96 -1.92
C ARG A 106 14.66 9.44 -1.84
#